data_AF-A0A5C8SUP5-F1
#
_entry.id   AF-A0A5C8SUP5-F1
#
_cell.length_a   1.000
_cell.length_b   1.000
_cell.length_c   1.000
_cell.angle_alpha   90.00
_cell.angle_beta   90.00
_cell.angle_gamma   90.00
#
_symmetry.space_group_name_H-M   'P 1'
#
loop_
_entity.id
_entity.type
_entity.pdbx_description
1 polymer ?
#
loop_
_entity_poly.entity_id
_entity_poly.type
_entity_poly.pdbx_seq_one_letter_code
_entity_poly.pdbx_strand_id
1 'polypeptide(L)' 'MPNYRVDFEKQIFGLPFTIGSVEIHRARDPDRARRAAELKFARQYGLGDWRERADSAVVAQAGDERR' A
#
# COMPACT_ATOMS: atom_id res chain seq x y z
N MET A 1 -0.56 18.90 1.17
CA MET A 1 -0.71 17.50 1.64
C MET A 1 0.13 16.62 0.75
N PRO A 2 1.01 15.79 1.31
CA PRO A 2 1.86 14.89 0.54
C PRO A 2 1.06 13.83 -0.23
N ASN A 3 1.68 13.33 -1.29
CA ASN A 3 1.23 12.15 -2.01
C ASN A 3 2.01 10.95 -1.48
N TYR A 4 1.37 9.79 -1.46
CA TYR A 4 1.98 8.55 -1.01
C TYR A 4 1.69 7.44 -2.02
N ARG A 5 2.61 6.49 -2.09
CA ARG A 5 2.43 5.20 -2.74
C ARG A 5 2.44 4.14 -1.64
N VAL A 6 1.50 3.22 -1.71
CA VAL A 6 1.44 2.08 -0.79
C VAL A 6 1.59 0.81 -1.59
N ASP A 7 2.67 0.09 -1.33
CA ASP A 7 2.99 -1.18 -1.98
C ASP A 7 2.49 -2.33 -1.11
N PHE A 8 1.67 -3.20 -1.71
CA PHE A 8 1.17 -4.41 -1.09
C PHE A 8 2.07 -5.56 -1.49
N GLU A 9 2.60 -6.27 -0.51
CA GLU A 9 3.57 -7.32 -0.73
C GLU A 9 3.06 -8.65 -0.22
N LYS A 10 3.42 -9.71 -0.93
CA LYS A 10 3.25 -11.09 -0.48
C LYS A 10 4.59 -11.69 -0.13
N GLN A 11 4.64 -12.40 0.98
CA GLN A 11 5.80 -13.16 1.41
C GLN A 11 5.80 -14.52 0.72
N ILE A 12 6.80 -14.77 -0.11
CA ILE A 12 6.97 -16.04 -0.80
C ILE A 12 8.34 -16.57 -0.40
N PHE A 13 8.36 -17.70 0.31
CA PHE A 13 9.59 -18.28 0.88
C PHE A 13 10.40 -17.28 1.73
N GLY A 14 9.71 -16.39 2.46
CA GLY A 14 10.34 -15.38 3.32
C GLY A 14 10.88 -14.14 2.58
N LEU A 15 10.61 -14.02 1.27
CA LEU A 15 10.98 -12.86 0.47
C LEU A 15 9.74 -12.02 0.12
N PRO A 16 9.80 -10.68 0.25
CA PRO A 16 8.70 -9.80 -0.12
C PRO A 16 8.62 -9.63 -1.65
N PHE A 17 7.42 -9.84 -2.20
CA PHE A 17 7.10 -9.56 -3.60
C PHE A 17 5.95 -8.57 -3.67
N THR A 18 6.16 -7.40 -4.27
CA THR A 18 5.07 -6.45 -4.54
C THR A 18 4.07 -7.06 -5.51
N ILE A 19 2.83 -7.22 -5.06
CA ILE A 19 1.74 -7.77 -5.86
C ILE A 19 0.76 -6.70 -6.34
N GLY A 20 0.89 -5.47 -5.84
CA GLY A 20 0.15 -4.31 -6.30
C GLY A 20 0.54 -3.05 -5.56
N SER A 21 0.18 -1.91 -6.13
CA SER A 21 0.48 -0.59 -5.56
C SER A 21 -0.76 0.28 -5.64
N VAL A 22 -0.98 1.11 -4.62
CA VAL A 22 -2.06 2.10 -4.59
C VAL A 22 -1.48 3.48 -4.34
N GLU A 23 -1.80 4.41 -5.23
CA GLU A 23 -1.48 5.82 -5.05
C GLU A 23 -2.56 6.53 -4.22
N ILE A 24 -2.10 7.29 -3.23
CA ILE A 24 -2.92 8.14 -2.38
C ILE A 24 -2.45 9.57 -2.53
N HIS A 25 -3.23 10.35 -3.27
CA HIS A 25 -3.00 11.77 -3.37
C HIS A 25 -3.55 12.50 -2.15
N ARG A 26 -2.81 13.51 -1.69
CA ARG A 26 -3.24 14.46 -0.66
C ARG A 26 -3.67 13.82 0.68
N ALA A 27 -2.89 12.87 1.20
CA ALA A 27 -3.11 12.40 2.57
C ALA A 27 -2.42 13.32 3.59
N ARG A 28 -2.99 13.43 4.79
CA ARG A 28 -2.46 14.28 5.87
C ARG A 28 -1.20 13.69 6.49
N ASP A 29 -1.14 12.37 6.58
CA ASP A 29 -0.13 11.59 7.28
C ASP A 29 -0.02 10.19 6.63
N PRO A 30 1.11 9.47 6.79
CA PRO A 30 1.34 8.18 6.15
C PRO A 30 0.38 7.08 6.64
N ASP A 31 -0.06 7.10 7.91
CA ASP A 31 -1.01 6.12 8.44
C ASP A 31 -2.38 6.24 7.76
N ARG A 32 -2.85 7.47 7.55
CA ARG A 32 -4.08 7.74 6.81
C ARG A 32 -3.96 7.31 5.35
N ALA A 33 -2.79 7.51 4.74
CA ALA A 33 -2.53 7.03 3.39
C ALA A 33 -2.61 5.50 3.34
N ARG A 34 -1.97 4.80 4.28
CA ARG A 34 -2.02 3.35 4.40
C ARG A 34 -3.45 2.82 4.51
N ARG A 35 -4.23 3.33 5.48
CA ARG A 35 -5.62 2.88 5.69
C ARG A 35 -6.49 3.09 4.45
N ALA A 36 -6.32 4.22 3.76
CA ALA A 36 -7.03 4.49 2.53
C ALA A 36 -6.62 3.53 1.40
N ALA A 37 -5.33 3.20 1.31
CA ALA A 37 -4.82 2.24 0.34
C ALA A 37 -5.33 0.82 0.62
N GLU A 38 -5.33 0.39 1.88
CA GLU A 38 -5.84 -0.93 2.30
C GLU A 38 -7.28 -1.15 1.83
N LEU A 39 -8.14 -0.16 2.04
CA LEU A 39 -9.54 -0.19 1.58
C LEU A 39 -9.65 -0.19 0.05
N LYS A 40 -8.84 0.62 -0.64
CA LYS A 40 -8.84 0.67 -2.11
C LYS A 40 -8.38 -0.64 -2.73
N PHE A 41 -7.31 -1.24 -2.19
CA PHE A 41 -6.77 -2.50 -2.66
C PHE A 41 -7.78 -3.63 -2.50
N ALA A 42 -8.39 -3.78 -1.33
CA ALA A 42 -9.44 -4.77 -1.11
C ALA A 42 -10.57 -4.63 -2.14
N ARG A 43 -11.06 -3.40 -2.36
CA ARG A 43 -12.09 -3.11 -3.37
C ARG A 43 -11.65 -3.42 -4.79
N GLN A 44 -10.43 -3.07 -5.16
CA GLN A 44 -9.89 -3.30 -6.50
C GLN A 44 -9.81 -4.80 -6.84
N TYR A 45 -9.51 -5.64 -5.86
CA TYR A 45 -9.42 -7.09 -6.03
C TYR A 45 -10.69 -7.85 -5.63
N GLY A 46 -11.76 -7.15 -5.21
CA GLY A 46 -13.03 -7.77 -4.80
C GLY A 46 -12.94 -8.58 -3.50
N LEU A 47 -12.04 -8.20 -2.60
CA LEU A 47 -11.76 -8.90 -1.33
C LEU A 47 -12.53 -8.27 -0.16
N GLY A 48 -12.81 -9.07 0.87
CA GLY A 48 -13.35 -8.58 2.14
C GLY A 48 -12.28 -7.87 2.96
N ASP A 49 -11.07 -8.42 2.97
CA ASP A 49 -9.86 -7.82 3.53
C ASP A 49 -8.71 -7.90 2.51
N TRP A 50 -7.89 -6.84 2.41
CA TRP A 50 -6.69 -6.84 1.58
C TRP A 50 -5.70 -7.94 1.98
N ARG A 51 -5.72 -8.36 3.25
CA ARG A 51 -4.87 -9.42 3.81
C ARG A 51 -5.11 -10.80 3.21
N GLU A 52 -6.24 -11.00 2.54
CA GLU A 52 -6.50 -12.24 1.81
C GLU A 52 -5.50 -12.44 0.65
N ARG A 53 -4.87 -11.37 0.19
CA ARG A 53 -3.97 -11.39 -0.96
C ARG A 53 -2.53 -10.98 -0.64
N ALA A 54 -2.33 -10.05 0.28
CA ALA A 54 -1.01 -9.53 0.69
C ALA A 54 -0.76 -9.71 2.19
N ASP A 55 0.50 -9.76 2.58
CA ASP A 55 0.97 -9.92 3.95
C ASP A 55 1.40 -8.59 4.58
N SER A 56 1.94 -7.66 3.78
CA SER A 56 2.38 -6.33 4.21
C SER A 56 1.89 -5.21 3.29
N ALA A 57 1.80 -4.01 3.87
CA ALA A 57 1.51 -2.76 3.16
C ALA A 57 2.58 -1.73 3.54
N VAL A 58 3.47 -1.41 2.61
CA VAL A 58 4.63 -0.53 2.77
C VAL A 58 4.30 0.85 2.23
N VAL A 59 4.44 1.89 3.04
CA VAL A 59 4.11 3.27 2.66
C VAL A 59 5.38 4.01 2.27
N ALA A 60 5.40 4.55 1.05
CA ALA A 60 6.44 5.47 0.57
C ALA A 60 5.81 6.85 0.32
N GLN A 61 6.44 7.91 0.80
CA GLN A 61 6.04 9.26 0.43
C GLN A 61 6.57 9.59 -0.97
N ALA A 62 5.71 10.07 -1.88
CA ALA A 62 6.14 10.49 -3.20
C ALA A 62 7.10 11.69 -3.05
N GLY A 63 8.36 11.48 -3.44
CA GLY A 63 9.47 12.42 -3.24
C GLY A 63 10.57 11.95 -2.29
N ASP A 64 10.40 10.80 -1.62
CA ASP A 64 11.45 10.17 -0.79
C ASP A 64 12.36 9.21 -1.60
N GLU A 65 12.25 9.21 -2.93
CA GLU A 65 13.09 8.42 -3.85
C GLU A 65 14.52 8.97 -4.01
N ARG A 66 14.96 9.86 -3.11
CA ARG A 66 16.35 10.32 -3.03
C ARG A 66 16.92 10.14 -1.62
N ARG A 67 17.29 8.92 -1.27
CA ARG A 67 18.35 8.67 -0.29
C ARG A 67 19.03 7.33 -0.52
#